data_AF-A0A3B3TQP0-F1
#
_entry.id   AF-A0A3B3TQP0-F1
#
_cell.length_a   1.000
_cell.length_b   1.000
_cell.length_c   1.000
_cell.angle_alpha   90.00
_cell.angle_beta   90.00
_cell.angle_gamma   90.00
#
_symmetry.space_group_name_H-M   'P 1'
#
loop_
_entity.id
_entity.type
_entity.pdbx_description
1 polymer ?
#
loop_
_entity_poly.entity_id
_entity_poly.type
_entity_poly.pdbx_seq_one_letter_code
_entity_poly.pdbx_strand_id
1 'polypeptide(L)'
;MAHVGNGAAAEEEDCFEDAFDRIPSACQMDLQTAIQETQCALNLVLNNRFSQALDLLKPWWKHSMYHALGYSSILVMQATMTFDQKDIQTAMETIKQALQTCHRFRKRNSVVVSLSSLISKQSSLQEEEMHAELCYAECLLQKATLTFIQDENMISFIKGGIKIRTSYQIYKDCQNLLNISQDKAEQLNSFKQFEGGVKLGIGSFNLMLSLLPQKILRLLEFIGFSGNRGFGLSQLREGAASQSLRSIICVLTLLFYNTYVSLILGTGEGNLTEAEALLEPYQQKYP
;
A
#
# COMPACT_ATOMS: atom_id res chain seq x y z
N MET A 1 -73.90 -5.47 -55.25
CA MET A 1 -72.46 -5.72 -55.49
C MET A 1 -71.84 -5.96 -54.13
N ALA A 2 -71.72 -7.24 -53.74
CA ALA A 2 -70.46 -8.02 -53.70
C ALA A 2 -69.66 -7.71 -52.42
N HIS A 3 -69.69 -8.60 -51.40
CA HIS A 3 -68.65 -9.59 -51.04
C HIS A 3 -67.34 -8.89 -50.58
N VAL A 4 -66.68 -9.17 -49.46
CA VAL A 4 -66.32 -10.45 -48.80
C VAL A 4 -65.89 -10.13 -47.35
N GLY A 5 -66.08 -11.07 -46.41
CA GLY A 5 -65.52 -10.99 -45.06
C GLY A 5 -64.11 -11.56 -44.91
N ASN A 6 -63.44 -11.19 -43.82
CA ASN A 6 -62.39 -11.91 -43.07
C ASN A 6 -62.03 -10.96 -41.89
N GLY A 7 -61.89 -11.36 -40.64
CA GLY A 7 -61.41 -12.64 -40.13
C GLY A 7 -59.92 -12.52 -39.81
N ALA A 8 -59.62 -12.45 -38.51
CA ALA A 8 -58.37 -12.81 -37.82
C ALA A 8 -57.43 -11.71 -37.30
N ALA A 9 -57.05 -11.95 -36.05
CA ALA A 9 -55.89 -11.51 -35.27
C ALA A 9 -55.82 -10.03 -34.84
N ALA A 10 -56.27 -9.79 -33.61
CA ALA A 10 -55.64 -8.78 -32.77
C ALA A 10 -54.19 -9.21 -32.55
N GLU A 11 -53.25 -8.49 -33.16
CA GLU A 11 -51.86 -8.52 -32.74
C GLU A 11 -51.80 -7.73 -31.43
N GLU A 12 -51.73 -8.46 -30.31
CA GLU A 12 -51.22 -7.93 -29.05
C GLU A 12 -49.78 -7.48 -29.34
N GLU A 13 -49.59 -6.17 -29.53
CA GLU A 13 -48.27 -5.56 -29.35
C GLU A 13 -47.90 -5.77 -27.89
N ASP A 14 -47.18 -6.85 -27.62
CA ASP A 14 -46.39 -7.04 -26.42
C ASP A 14 -45.50 -5.80 -26.29
N CYS A 15 -45.93 -4.86 -25.46
CA CYS A 15 -45.10 -3.77 -24.98
C CYS A 15 -44.07 -4.42 -24.07
N PHE A 16 -43.00 -4.98 -24.67
CA PHE A 16 -41.80 -5.35 -23.97
C PHE A 16 -41.28 -4.07 -23.31
N GLU A 17 -41.55 -3.92 -22.00
CA GLU A 17 -40.82 -2.98 -21.17
C GLU A 17 -39.35 -3.34 -21.30
N ASP A 18 -38.61 -2.55 -22.08
CA ASP A 18 -37.17 -2.68 -22.24
C ASP A 18 -36.54 -2.78 -20.86
N ALA A 19 -36.03 -3.97 -20.54
CA ALA A 19 -35.29 -4.23 -19.33
C ALA A 19 -34.14 -3.23 -19.25
N PHE A 20 -34.27 -2.27 -18.32
CA PHE A 20 -33.32 -1.22 -17.99
C PHE A 20 -31.95 -1.36 -18.70
N ASP A 21 -31.72 -0.54 -19.74
CA ASP A 21 -30.43 -0.36 -20.46
C ASP A 21 -29.27 0.13 -19.57
N ARG A 22 -29.47 0.13 -18.25
CA ARG A 22 -28.41 0.28 -17.25
C ARG A 22 -28.27 -1.05 -16.54
N ILE A 23 -27.49 -1.95 -17.14
CA ILE A 23 -26.68 -2.87 -16.35
C ILE A 23 -25.99 -1.97 -15.30
N PRO A 24 -26.20 -2.17 -13.99
CA PRO A 24 -25.45 -1.42 -12.99
C PRO A 24 -23.99 -1.62 -13.34
N SER A 25 -23.25 -0.53 -13.63
CA SER A 25 -21.81 -0.58 -13.81
C SER A 25 -21.26 -1.52 -12.74
N ALA A 26 -20.66 -2.64 -13.14
CA ALA A 26 -20.16 -3.65 -12.22
C ALA A 26 -19.51 -2.96 -11.02
N CYS A 27 -20.03 -3.25 -9.82
CA CYS A 27 -19.79 -2.53 -8.58
C CYS A 27 -18.33 -2.08 -8.46
N GLN A 28 -18.06 -0.77 -8.52
CA GLN A 28 -16.71 -0.24 -8.31
C GLN A 28 -16.27 -0.61 -6.90
N MET A 29 -15.14 -1.30 -6.76
CA MET A 29 -14.58 -1.69 -5.45
C MET A 29 -14.33 -0.44 -4.60
N ASP A 30 -15.00 -0.35 -3.45
CA ASP A 30 -14.81 0.75 -2.51
C ASP A 30 -13.54 0.56 -1.66
N LEU A 31 -13.01 1.68 -1.17
CA LEU A 31 -11.75 1.71 -0.42
C LEU A 31 -11.80 0.90 0.87
N GLN A 32 -12.91 0.94 1.60
CA GLN A 32 -13.03 0.29 2.91
C GLN A 32 -13.06 -1.24 2.75
N THR A 33 -13.83 -1.75 1.79
CA THR A 33 -13.86 -3.17 1.43
C THR A 33 -12.49 -3.62 0.95
N ALA A 34 -11.82 -2.84 0.09
CA ALA A 34 -10.48 -3.19 -0.39
C ALA A 34 -9.45 -3.30 0.74
N ILE A 35 -9.50 -2.41 1.75
CA ILE A 35 -8.64 -2.50 2.92
C ILE A 35 -8.94 -3.77 3.73
N GLN A 36 -10.22 -4.08 3.93
CA GLN A 36 -10.67 -5.25 4.70
C GLN A 36 -10.28 -6.56 4.02
N GLU A 37 -10.48 -6.69 2.71
CA GLU A 37 -10.08 -7.87 1.94
C GLU A 37 -8.56 -8.05 1.97
N THR A 38 -7.78 -6.97 1.83
CA THR A 38 -6.32 -7.04 1.98
C THR A 38 -5.88 -7.40 3.41
N GLN A 39 -6.61 -6.95 4.43
CA GLN A 39 -6.37 -7.38 5.82
C GLN A 39 -6.61 -8.89 6.00
N CYS A 40 -7.68 -9.42 5.41
CA CYS A 40 -7.95 -10.86 5.40
C CYS A 40 -6.84 -11.63 4.68
N ALA A 41 -6.38 -11.14 3.53
CA ALA A 41 -5.26 -11.74 2.80
C ALA A 41 -3.96 -11.74 3.62
N LEU A 42 -3.66 -10.65 4.33
CA LEU A 42 -2.52 -10.59 5.25
C LEU A 42 -2.63 -11.63 6.37
N ASN A 43 -3.82 -11.78 6.96
CA ASN A 43 -4.03 -12.80 8.00
C ASN A 43 -3.84 -14.21 7.43
N LEU A 44 -4.26 -14.47 6.18
CA LEU A 44 -4.01 -15.74 5.50
C LEU A 44 -2.51 -15.99 5.29
N VAL A 45 -1.76 -14.98 4.85
CA VAL A 45 -0.29 -15.04 4.71
C VAL A 45 0.38 -15.38 6.04
N LEU A 46 -0.01 -14.70 7.12
CA LEU A 46 0.53 -14.95 8.47
C LEU A 46 0.21 -16.36 8.99
N ASN A 47 -0.85 -17.00 8.48
CA ASN A 47 -1.19 -18.39 8.73
C ASN A 47 -0.64 -19.37 7.67
N ASN A 48 0.37 -18.96 6.89
CA ASN A 48 0.98 -19.75 5.82
C ASN A 48 0.01 -20.19 4.69
N ARG A 49 -1.14 -19.53 4.54
CA ARG A 49 -2.15 -19.80 3.48
C ARG A 49 -1.98 -18.88 2.27
N PHE A 50 -0.78 -18.85 1.69
CA PHE A 50 -0.43 -17.96 0.57
C PHE A 50 -1.35 -18.09 -0.65
N SER A 51 -1.69 -19.31 -1.06
CA SER A 51 -2.56 -19.54 -2.22
C SER A 51 -3.95 -18.93 -2.02
N GLN A 52 -4.54 -19.10 -0.83
CA GLN A 52 -5.85 -18.54 -0.51
C GLN A 52 -5.79 -17.00 -0.46
N ALA A 53 -4.70 -16.43 0.06
CA ALA A 53 -4.49 -14.99 0.06
C ALA A 53 -4.41 -14.44 -1.37
N LEU A 54 -3.68 -15.10 -2.27
CA LEU A 54 -3.60 -14.70 -3.67
C LEU A 54 -4.96 -14.84 -4.37
N ASP A 55 -5.68 -15.94 -4.17
CA ASP A 55 -6.99 -16.17 -4.75
C ASP A 55 -8.02 -15.12 -4.30
N LEU A 56 -7.97 -14.69 -3.03
CA LEU A 56 -8.80 -13.60 -2.52
C LEU A 56 -8.52 -12.28 -3.24
N LEU A 57 -7.25 -11.96 -3.50
CA LEU A 57 -6.88 -10.65 -4.08
C LEU A 57 -6.96 -10.60 -5.61
N LYS A 58 -6.90 -11.77 -6.27
CA LYS A 58 -6.82 -11.93 -7.72
C LYS A 58 -7.97 -11.31 -8.54
N PRO A 59 -9.23 -11.22 -8.07
CA PRO A 59 -10.29 -10.59 -8.85
C PRO A 59 -10.07 -9.08 -9.04
N TRP A 60 -9.48 -8.41 -8.04
CA TRP A 60 -9.44 -6.95 -7.97
C TRP A 60 -8.05 -6.33 -8.10
N TRP A 61 -6.97 -7.12 -8.12
CA TRP A 61 -5.60 -6.57 -8.09
C TRP A 61 -5.21 -5.62 -9.23
N LYS A 62 -5.93 -5.65 -10.36
CA LYS A 62 -5.72 -4.69 -11.47
C LYS A 62 -6.55 -3.40 -11.33
N HIS A 63 -7.59 -3.43 -10.51
CA HIS A 63 -8.62 -2.39 -10.44
C HIS A 63 -8.70 -1.69 -9.08
N SER A 64 -8.11 -2.24 -8.03
CA SER A 64 -8.11 -1.66 -6.68
C SER A 64 -6.69 -1.54 -6.13
N MET A 65 -6.33 -0.36 -5.59
CA MET A 65 -4.97 -0.06 -5.14
C MET A 65 -4.47 -0.98 -4.01
N TYR A 66 -5.35 -1.32 -3.05
CA TYR A 66 -5.00 -2.18 -1.92
C TYR A 66 -4.85 -3.65 -2.33
N HIS A 67 -5.68 -4.11 -3.26
CA HIS A 67 -5.54 -5.42 -3.87
C HIS A 67 -4.27 -5.53 -4.71
N ALA A 68 -3.97 -4.49 -5.49
CA ALA A 68 -2.76 -4.40 -6.27
C ALA A 68 -1.51 -4.47 -5.39
N LEU A 69 -1.47 -3.67 -4.33
CA LEU A 69 -0.42 -3.67 -3.33
C LEU A 69 -0.31 -5.04 -2.66
N GLY A 70 -1.39 -5.59 -2.11
CA GLY A 70 -1.38 -6.87 -1.40
C GLY A 70 -0.91 -8.03 -2.28
N TYR A 71 -1.49 -8.16 -3.48
CA TYR A 71 -1.17 -9.25 -4.41
C TYR A 71 0.30 -9.19 -4.84
N SER A 72 0.78 -7.99 -5.21
CA SER A 72 2.18 -7.80 -5.59
C SER A 72 3.14 -8.01 -4.41
N SER A 73 2.77 -7.58 -3.19
CA SER A 73 3.58 -7.79 -1.97
C SER A 73 3.79 -9.28 -1.67
N ILE A 74 2.76 -10.11 -1.86
CA ILE A 74 2.87 -11.56 -1.65
C ILE A 74 3.84 -12.17 -2.68
N LEU A 75 3.73 -11.80 -3.95
CA LEU A 75 4.66 -12.30 -4.98
C LEU A 75 6.09 -11.80 -4.76
N VAL A 76 6.27 -10.54 -4.31
CA VAL A 76 7.59 -10.00 -3.93
C VAL A 76 8.18 -10.81 -2.77
N MET A 77 7.38 -11.13 -1.76
CA MET A 77 7.81 -11.97 -0.63
C MET A 77 8.25 -13.35 -1.12
N GLN A 78 7.43 -14.02 -1.95
CA GLN A 78 7.78 -15.32 -2.53
C GLN A 78 9.08 -15.26 -3.33
N ALA A 79 9.23 -14.29 -4.24
CA ALA A 79 10.43 -14.11 -5.04
C ALA A 79 11.69 -13.83 -4.18
N THR A 80 11.54 -13.08 -3.09
CA THR A 80 12.66 -12.80 -2.16
C THR A 80 13.00 -14.02 -1.30
N MET A 81 12.05 -14.91 -1.03
CA MET A 81 12.29 -16.14 -0.28
C MET A 81 12.87 -17.26 -1.14
N THR A 82 12.39 -17.41 -2.39
CA THR A 82 12.86 -18.48 -3.30
C THR A 82 14.14 -18.10 -4.02
N PHE A 83 14.40 -16.81 -4.22
CA PHE A 83 15.45 -16.30 -5.10
C PHE A 83 15.42 -16.90 -6.52
N ASP A 84 14.27 -17.43 -6.95
CA ASP A 84 14.10 -17.99 -8.29
C ASP A 84 13.90 -16.86 -9.31
N GLN A 85 14.67 -16.90 -10.40
CA GLN A 85 14.62 -15.87 -11.46
C GLN A 85 13.23 -15.74 -12.09
N LYS A 86 12.48 -16.84 -12.24
CA LYS A 86 11.12 -16.81 -12.76
C LYS A 86 10.16 -16.12 -11.79
N ASP A 87 10.31 -16.37 -10.49
CA ASP A 87 9.50 -15.70 -9.46
C ASP A 87 9.83 -14.21 -9.39
N ILE A 88 11.12 -13.85 -9.45
CA ILE A 88 11.58 -12.45 -9.48
C ILE A 88 11.00 -11.70 -10.69
N GLN A 89 11.05 -12.28 -11.89
CA GLN A 89 10.48 -11.67 -13.10
C GLN A 89 8.96 -11.50 -12.97
N THR A 90 8.26 -12.52 -12.48
CA THR A 90 6.80 -12.47 -12.26
C THR A 90 6.43 -11.37 -11.26
N ALA A 91 7.17 -11.27 -10.14
CA ALA A 91 6.97 -10.23 -9.15
C ALA A 91 7.29 -8.84 -9.71
N MET A 92 8.33 -8.71 -10.54
CA MET A 92 8.71 -7.45 -11.20
C MET A 92 7.65 -6.94 -12.18
N GLU A 93 7.04 -7.83 -12.97
CA GLU A 93 5.93 -7.47 -13.84
C GLU A 93 4.69 -7.08 -13.04
N THR A 94 4.38 -7.85 -11.99
CA THR A 94 3.20 -7.62 -11.14
C THR A 94 3.32 -6.30 -10.39
N ILE A 95 4.48 -5.98 -9.79
CA ILE A 95 4.68 -4.70 -9.08
C ILE A 95 4.66 -3.51 -10.06
N LYS A 96 5.08 -3.69 -11.31
CA LYS A 96 4.95 -2.66 -12.36
C LYS A 96 3.48 -2.38 -12.67
N GLN A 97 2.65 -3.42 -12.76
CA GLN A 97 1.21 -3.28 -12.92
C GLN A 97 0.56 -2.64 -11.69
N ALA A 98 0.97 -3.03 -10.48
CA ALA A 98 0.46 -2.42 -9.24
C ALA A 98 0.77 -0.92 -9.14
N LEU A 99 1.97 -0.49 -9.54
CA LEU A 99 2.32 0.93 -9.66
C LEU A 99 1.40 1.66 -10.65
N GLN A 100 1.08 1.05 -11.80
CA GLN A 100 0.16 1.62 -12.78
C GLN A 100 -1.26 1.72 -12.22
N THR A 101 -1.74 0.69 -11.53
CA THR A 101 -3.04 0.71 -10.86
C THR A 101 -3.09 1.84 -9.83
N CYS A 102 -2.12 1.91 -8.90
CA CYS A 102 -2.07 3.00 -7.91
C CYS A 102 -2.00 4.38 -8.58
N HIS A 103 -1.20 4.53 -9.64
CA HIS A 103 -1.07 5.80 -10.37
C HIS A 103 -2.38 6.28 -11.00
N ARG A 104 -3.32 5.40 -11.36
CA ARG A 104 -4.64 5.82 -11.87
C ARG A 104 -5.49 6.51 -10.80
N PHE A 105 -5.27 6.18 -9.53
CA PHE A 105 -5.93 6.80 -8.38
C PHE A 105 -5.12 7.99 -7.82
N ARG A 106 -3.84 8.12 -8.19
CA ARG A 106 -3.02 9.30 -7.86
C ARG A 106 -3.42 10.49 -8.72
N LYS A 107 -3.26 11.70 -8.18
CA LYS A 107 -3.63 12.96 -8.85
C LYS A 107 -3.14 13.02 -10.29
N ARG A 108 -4.08 13.08 -11.23
CA ARG A 108 -3.81 13.38 -12.64
C ARG A 108 -3.58 14.89 -12.76
N ASN A 109 -2.32 15.34 -12.62
CA ASN A 109 -1.86 16.72 -12.81
C ASN A 109 -2.67 17.80 -12.08
N SER A 110 -2.25 18.17 -10.86
CA SER A 110 -2.64 19.45 -10.27
C SER A 110 -1.42 20.34 -10.07
N VAL A 111 -1.02 21.00 -11.17
CA VAL A 111 -0.22 22.24 -11.12
C VAL A 111 -1.10 23.42 -10.68
N VAL A 112 -2.37 23.19 -10.35
CA VAL A 112 -3.33 24.20 -9.86
C VAL A 112 -4.21 23.59 -8.77
N VAL A 113 -3.66 23.36 -7.58
CA VAL A 113 -4.43 23.59 -6.35
C VAL A 113 -3.80 24.82 -5.72
N SER A 114 -4.17 25.97 -6.28
CA SER A 114 -4.27 27.20 -5.52
C SER A 114 -5.00 26.91 -4.22
N LEU A 115 -4.57 27.62 -3.19
CA LEU A 115 -5.03 27.62 -1.80
C LEU A 115 -6.51 28.06 -1.63
N SER A 116 -7.44 27.67 -2.51
CA SER A 116 -8.74 28.32 -2.64
C SER A 116 -9.97 27.42 -2.89
N SER A 117 -9.86 26.09 -2.91
CA SER A 117 -11.06 25.21 -2.97
C SER A 117 -11.11 24.21 -1.81
N LEU A 118 -11.07 24.75 -0.60
CA LEU A 118 -11.69 24.11 0.54
C LEU A 118 -13.18 24.42 0.47
N ILE A 119 -14.02 23.41 0.67
CA ILE A 119 -15.44 23.43 1.09
C ILE A 119 -16.37 22.66 0.13
N SER A 120 -16.79 21.50 0.65
CA SER A 120 -18.08 20.79 0.46
C SER A 120 -18.40 20.02 -0.84
N LYS A 121 -17.58 19.02 -1.21
CA LYS A 121 -18.06 17.71 -1.77
C LYS A 121 -16.99 16.64 -2.04
N GLN A 122 -15.74 16.87 -1.65
CA GLN A 122 -14.57 16.18 -2.21
C GLN A 122 -13.78 15.32 -1.20
N SER A 123 -14.40 14.87 -0.11
CA SER A 123 -13.70 14.12 0.95
C SER A 123 -13.34 12.70 0.53
N SER A 124 -14.25 11.95 -0.10
CA SER A 124 -13.98 10.55 -0.50
C SER A 124 -12.90 10.42 -1.57
N LEU A 125 -12.93 11.30 -2.58
CA LEU A 125 -11.89 11.36 -3.62
C LEU A 125 -10.54 11.74 -3.02
N GLN A 126 -10.52 12.66 -2.05
CA GLN A 126 -9.28 13.04 -1.36
C GLN A 126 -8.73 11.86 -0.53
N GLU A 127 -9.58 11.06 0.11
CA GLU A 127 -9.15 9.86 0.84
C GLU A 127 -8.52 8.82 -0.09
N GLU A 128 -9.17 8.47 -1.20
CA GLU A 128 -8.61 7.53 -2.18
C GLU A 128 -7.26 8.00 -2.73
N GLU A 129 -7.12 9.29 -3.01
CA GLU A 129 -5.84 9.87 -3.45
C GLU A 129 -4.73 9.72 -2.39
N MET A 130 -5.03 9.97 -1.11
CA MET A 130 -4.07 9.78 -0.01
C MET A 130 -3.58 8.34 0.07
N HIS A 131 -4.51 7.39 0.01
CA HIS A 131 -4.18 5.98 0.04
C HIS A 131 -3.42 5.52 -1.21
N ALA A 132 -3.70 6.12 -2.37
CA ALA A 132 -3.00 5.83 -3.61
C ALA A 132 -1.54 6.32 -3.59
N GLU A 133 -1.27 7.50 -3.02
CA GLU A 133 0.09 7.99 -2.77
C GLU A 133 0.87 7.02 -1.88
N LEU A 134 0.25 6.60 -0.77
CA LEU A 134 0.85 5.67 0.18
C LEU A 134 1.15 4.30 -0.45
N CYS A 135 0.17 3.67 -1.11
CA CYS A 135 0.35 2.36 -1.77
C CYS A 135 1.39 2.43 -2.89
N TYR A 136 1.47 3.55 -3.61
CA TYR A 136 2.48 3.75 -4.64
C TYR A 136 3.89 3.87 -4.04
N ALA A 137 4.05 4.59 -2.94
CA ALA A 137 5.33 4.71 -2.23
C ALA A 137 5.85 3.35 -1.75
N GLU A 138 4.96 2.46 -1.31
CA GLU A 138 5.32 1.09 -0.91
C GLU A 138 5.68 0.21 -2.10
N CYS A 139 4.90 0.29 -3.19
CA CYS A 139 5.23 -0.43 -4.41
C CYS A 139 6.59 0.01 -4.98
N LEU A 140 6.97 1.28 -4.82
CA LEU A 140 8.30 1.77 -5.19
C LEU A 140 9.42 1.12 -4.35
N LEU A 141 9.21 0.97 -3.05
CA LEU A 141 10.17 0.31 -2.16
C LEU A 141 10.33 -1.17 -2.53
N GLN A 142 9.22 -1.90 -2.68
CA GLN A 142 9.26 -3.31 -3.08
C GLN A 142 9.91 -3.51 -4.45
N LYS A 143 9.63 -2.61 -5.40
CA LYS A 143 10.29 -2.63 -6.71
C LYS A 143 11.78 -2.30 -6.61
N ALA A 144 12.19 -1.41 -5.70
CA ALA A 144 13.60 -1.14 -5.46
C ALA A 144 14.31 -2.38 -4.92
N THR A 145 13.70 -3.07 -3.94
CA THR A 145 14.20 -4.35 -3.40
C THR A 145 14.40 -5.38 -4.52
N LEU A 146 13.38 -5.64 -5.34
CA LEU A 146 13.50 -6.58 -6.46
C LEU A 146 14.56 -6.13 -7.49
N THR A 147 14.72 -4.82 -7.72
CA THR A 147 15.76 -4.30 -8.64
C THR A 147 17.17 -4.63 -8.13
N PHE A 148 17.39 -4.61 -6.81
CA PHE A 148 18.69 -4.98 -6.23
C PHE A 148 18.94 -6.49 -6.26
N ILE A 149 17.89 -7.31 -6.16
CA ILE A 149 18.00 -8.77 -6.20
C ILE A 149 18.17 -9.29 -7.63
N GLN A 150 17.55 -8.63 -8.62
CA GLN A 150 17.51 -9.11 -10.00
C GLN A 150 18.90 -9.15 -10.65
N ASP A 151 19.66 -8.05 -10.61
CA ASP A 151 20.99 -7.96 -11.22
C ASP A 151 21.89 -6.99 -10.44
N GLU A 152 23.11 -7.43 -10.10
CA GLU A 152 24.11 -6.67 -9.32
C GLU A 152 24.90 -5.65 -10.16
N ASN A 153 24.26 -4.96 -11.11
CA ASN A 153 24.92 -3.95 -11.92
C ASN A 153 24.68 -2.52 -11.39
N MET A 154 25.63 -1.61 -11.65
CA MET A 154 25.60 -0.21 -11.21
C MET A 154 24.30 0.51 -11.62
N ILE A 155 23.74 0.17 -12.79
CA ILE A 155 22.51 0.77 -13.31
C ILE A 155 21.30 0.38 -12.44
N SER A 156 21.21 -0.88 -12.04
CA SER A 156 20.18 -1.38 -11.11
C SER A 156 20.28 -0.67 -9.76
N PHE A 157 21.49 -0.47 -9.22
CA PHE A 157 21.69 0.30 -7.99
C PHE A 157 21.16 1.74 -8.09
N ILE A 158 21.49 2.45 -9.17
CA ILE A 158 21.00 3.83 -9.39
C ILE A 158 19.47 3.82 -9.54
N LYS A 159 18.91 2.90 -10.33
CA LYS A 159 17.45 2.78 -10.54
C LYS A 159 16.71 2.50 -9.22
N GLY A 160 17.26 1.66 -8.36
CA GLY A 160 16.70 1.38 -7.03
C GLY A 160 16.79 2.60 -6.12
N GLY A 161 17.95 3.27 -6.07
CA GLY A 161 18.16 4.48 -5.29
C GLY A 161 17.19 5.62 -5.65
N ILE A 162 16.92 5.83 -6.94
CA ILE A 162 15.92 6.82 -7.39
C ILE A 162 14.52 6.48 -6.85
N LYS A 163 14.11 5.20 -6.88
CA LYS A 163 12.80 4.78 -6.35
C LYS A 163 12.68 5.00 -4.86
N ILE A 164 13.74 4.68 -4.11
CA ILE A 164 13.82 4.93 -2.67
C ILE A 164 13.66 6.42 -2.38
N ARG A 165 14.35 7.29 -3.13
CA ARG A 165 14.20 8.75 -2.99
C ARG A 165 12.79 9.22 -3.29
N THR A 166 12.20 8.78 -4.41
CA THR A 166 10.82 9.15 -4.75
C THR A 166 9.85 8.68 -3.67
N SER A 167 10.01 7.46 -3.16
CA SER A 167 9.19 6.94 -2.05
C SER A 167 9.33 7.79 -0.80
N TYR A 168 10.55 8.14 -0.40
CA TYR A 168 10.80 8.99 0.77
C TYR A 168 10.11 10.36 0.65
N GLN A 169 10.18 10.99 -0.52
CA GLN A 169 9.50 12.27 -0.74
C GLN A 169 7.99 12.14 -0.61
N ILE A 170 7.38 11.10 -1.19
CA ILE A 170 5.93 10.87 -1.07
C ILE A 170 5.54 10.68 0.40
N TYR A 171 6.34 9.93 1.18
CA TYR A 171 6.08 9.80 2.62
C TYR A 171 6.18 11.12 3.38
N LYS A 172 7.15 11.98 3.05
CA LYS A 172 7.25 13.33 3.62
C LYS A 172 6.02 14.18 3.28
N ASP A 173 5.53 14.10 2.06
CA ASP A 173 4.32 14.82 1.63
C ASP A 173 3.08 14.28 2.36
N CYS A 174 2.96 12.95 2.51
CA CYS A 174 1.90 12.29 3.27
C CYS A 174 1.93 12.67 4.76
N GLN A 175 3.13 12.77 5.36
CA GLN A 175 3.31 13.22 6.73
C GLN A 175 2.87 14.67 6.93
N ASN A 176 3.21 15.56 5.99
CA ASN A 176 2.76 16.95 6.04
C ASN A 176 1.22 17.03 5.94
N LEU A 177 0.61 16.22 5.08
CA LEU A 177 -0.83 16.14 4.94
C LEU A 177 -1.52 15.61 6.21
N LEU A 178 -0.93 14.62 6.87
CA LEU A 178 -1.37 14.10 8.15
C LEU A 178 -1.40 15.21 9.22
N ASN A 179 -0.32 16.00 9.31
CA ASN A 179 -0.21 17.09 10.29
C ASN A 179 -1.25 18.20 10.07
N ILE A 180 -1.56 18.51 8.80
CA ILE A 180 -2.60 19.50 8.45
C ILE A 180 -4.01 18.96 8.75
N SER A 181 -4.19 17.64 8.70
CA SER A 181 -5.49 16.97 8.83
C SER A 181 -5.76 16.45 10.24
N GLN A 182 -4.93 16.80 11.24
CA GLN A 182 -5.05 16.31 12.62
C GLN A 182 -6.44 16.57 13.24
N ASP A 183 -7.08 17.69 12.89
CA ASP A 183 -8.44 18.03 13.39
C ASP A 183 -9.56 17.13 12.82
N LYS A 184 -9.27 16.29 11.81
CA LYS A 184 -10.22 15.34 11.20
C LYS A 184 -10.00 13.89 11.64
N ALA A 185 -8.97 13.64 12.46
CA ALA A 185 -8.42 12.32 12.73
C ALA A 185 -9.33 11.38 13.55
N GLU A 186 -10.36 11.91 14.23
CA GLU A 186 -11.08 11.13 15.24
C GLU A 186 -12.20 10.22 14.70
N GLN A 187 -12.64 10.36 13.45
CA GLN A 187 -13.93 9.75 13.05
C GLN A 187 -13.89 8.67 11.95
N LEU A 188 -12.79 8.45 11.21
CA LEU A 188 -12.78 7.51 10.07
C LEU A 188 -11.70 6.42 10.16
N ASN A 189 -12.11 5.16 9.98
CA ASN A 189 -11.22 4.00 9.97
C ASN A 189 -10.21 4.05 8.82
N SER A 190 -10.57 4.62 7.67
CA SER A 190 -9.67 4.85 6.52
C SER A 190 -8.48 5.73 6.93
N PHE A 191 -8.71 6.81 7.69
CA PHE A 191 -7.65 7.70 8.16
C PHE A 191 -6.64 6.98 9.06
N LYS A 192 -7.09 6.10 9.97
CA LYS A 192 -6.18 5.27 10.80
C LYS A 192 -5.29 4.36 9.95
N GLN A 193 -5.82 3.85 8.84
CA GLN A 193 -5.07 3.00 7.90
C GLN A 193 -4.00 3.80 7.15
N PHE A 194 -4.30 5.04 6.79
CA PHE A 194 -3.34 5.98 6.20
C PHE A 194 -2.26 6.39 7.21
N GLU A 195 -2.67 6.84 8.41
CA GLU A 195 -1.76 7.23 9.49
C GLU A 195 -0.78 6.11 9.84
N GLY A 196 -1.28 4.88 10.03
CA GLY A 196 -0.44 3.72 10.31
C GLY A 196 0.62 3.48 9.23
N GLY A 197 0.30 3.75 7.96
CA GLY A 197 1.27 3.64 6.88
C GLY A 197 2.26 4.79 6.77
N VAL A 198 1.83 6.02 7.05
CA VAL A 198 2.75 7.15 7.17
C VAL A 198 3.75 6.89 8.30
N LYS A 199 3.29 6.40 9.45
CA LYS A 199 4.14 6.01 10.59
C LYS A 199 5.13 4.91 10.22
N LEU A 200 4.68 3.87 9.52
CA LEU A 200 5.56 2.81 9.01
C LEU A 200 6.68 3.40 8.14
N GLY A 201 6.32 4.15 7.10
CA GLY A 201 7.28 4.67 6.13
C GLY A 201 8.27 5.67 6.74
N ILE A 202 7.75 6.71 7.39
CA ILE A 202 8.59 7.73 8.04
C ILE A 202 9.47 7.12 9.12
N GLY A 203 8.91 6.23 9.92
CA GLY A 203 9.63 5.53 10.98
C GLY A 203 10.79 4.70 10.42
N SER A 204 10.51 3.89 9.39
CA SER A 204 11.49 3.06 8.70
C SER A 204 12.60 3.90 8.04
N PHE A 205 12.25 4.97 7.32
CA PHE A 205 13.24 5.83 6.68
C PHE A 205 14.16 6.52 7.69
N ASN A 206 13.59 7.10 8.75
CA ASN A 206 14.38 7.76 9.79
C ASN A 206 15.32 6.78 10.51
N LEU A 207 14.82 5.57 10.80
CA LEU A 207 15.63 4.52 11.39
C LEU A 207 16.75 4.09 10.45
N MET A 208 16.43 3.69 9.22
CA MET A 208 17.41 3.23 8.22
C MET A 208 18.49 4.27 7.94
N LEU A 209 18.12 5.53 7.75
CA LEU A 209 19.09 6.61 7.53
C LEU A 209 19.99 6.84 8.74
N SER A 210 19.47 6.69 9.96
CA SER A 210 20.25 6.82 11.20
C SER A 210 21.26 5.69 11.42
N LEU A 211 21.16 4.61 10.64
CA LEU A 211 22.05 3.45 10.70
C LEU A 211 23.18 3.53 9.68
N LEU A 212 23.12 4.48 8.75
CA LEU A 212 24.18 4.66 7.76
C LEU A 212 25.43 5.27 8.41
N PRO A 213 26.64 4.83 7.99
CA PRO A 213 27.88 5.48 8.39
C PRO A 213 27.87 6.98 8.07
N GLN A 214 28.46 7.80 8.96
CA GLN A 214 28.41 9.27 8.86
C GLN A 214 28.88 9.82 7.50
N LYS A 215 29.85 9.14 6.87
CA LYS A 215 30.35 9.53 5.54
C LYS A 215 29.27 9.42 4.46
N ILE A 216 28.46 8.37 4.51
CA ILE A 216 27.35 8.14 3.56
C ILE A 216 26.20 9.08 3.88
N LEU A 217 25.87 9.24 5.17
CA LEU A 217 24.80 10.12 5.60
C LEU A 217 25.01 11.57 5.13
N ARG A 218 26.22 12.12 5.28
CA ARG A 218 26.55 13.47 4.79
C ARG A 218 26.32 13.65 3.29
N LEU A 219 26.54 12.62 2.48
CA LEU A 219 26.29 12.67 1.03
C LEU A 219 24.79 12.67 0.72
N LEU A 220 24.00 11.93 1.50
CA LEU A 220 22.55 11.86 1.33
C LEU A 220 21.83 13.08 1.89
N GLU A 221 22.35 13.70 2.96
CA GLU A 221 21.88 14.96 3.52
C GLU A 221 21.91 16.10 2.51
N PHE A 222 22.96 16.16 1.69
CA PHE A 222 23.04 17.12 0.58
C PHE A 222 21.86 16.98 -0.41
N ILE A 223 21.24 15.81 -0.49
CA ILE A 223 20.16 15.48 -1.41
C ILE A 223 18.77 15.54 -0.72
N GLY A 224 18.74 15.87 0.59
CA GLY A 224 17.52 16.07 1.38
C GLY A 224 17.12 14.89 2.27
N PHE A 225 17.97 13.88 2.42
CA PHE A 225 17.73 12.80 3.38
C PHE A 225 18.28 13.14 4.76
N SER A 226 17.49 12.96 5.81
CA SER A 226 17.99 13.03 7.19
C SER A 226 17.35 11.92 8.00
N GLY A 227 18.11 11.37 8.96
CA GLY A 227 17.67 10.27 9.80
C GLY A 227 17.75 10.63 11.27
N ASN A 228 16.62 10.53 11.98
CA ASN A 228 16.59 10.62 13.44
C ASN A 228 16.13 9.28 14.03
N ARG A 229 17.03 8.56 14.70
CA ARG A 229 16.75 7.24 15.26
C ARG A 229 15.61 7.26 16.27
N GLY A 230 15.65 8.19 17.22
CA GLY A 230 14.64 8.28 18.28
C GLY A 230 13.25 8.56 17.72
N PHE A 231 13.17 9.50 16.78
CA PHE A 231 11.93 9.79 16.07
C PHE A 231 11.46 8.59 15.24
N GLY A 232 12.37 7.93 14.51
CA GLY A 232 12.06 6.74 13.72
C GLY A 232 11.46 5.61 14.55
N LEU A 233 12.08 5.31 15.69
CA LEU A 233 11.58 4.30 16.64
C LEU A 233 10.24 4.71 17.26
N SER A 234 10.04 5.98 17.61
CA SER A 234 8.75 6.47 18.13
C SER A 234 7.62 6.24 17.12
N GLN A 235 7.84 6.65 15.85
CA GLN A 235 6.84 6.49 14.79
C GLN A 235 6.52 5.02 14.52
N LEU A 236 7.53 4.14 14.51
CA LEU A 236 7.31 2.70 14.36
C LEU A 236 6.51 2.10 15.52
N ARG A 237 6.79 2.50 16.77
CA ARG A 237 6.05 2.04 17.96
C ARG A 237 4.60 2.49 17.93
N GLU A 238 4.35 3.75 17.60
CA GLU A 238 2.98 4.26 17.41
C GLU A 238 2.26 3.55 16.26
N GLY A 239 2.97 3.25 15.16
CA GLY A 239 2.43 2.47 14.05
C GLY A 239 2.11 1.03 14.45
N ALA A 240 2.97 0.39 15.25
CA ALA A 240 2.75 -0.95 15.79
C ALA A 240 1.54 -1.02 16.73
N ALA A 241 1.33 0.00 17.55
CA ALA A 241 0.17 0.11 18.44
C ALA A 241 -1.14 0.48 17.70
N SER A 242 -1.06 0.91 16.44
CA SER A 242 -2.23 1.27 15.65
C SER A 242 -3.06 0.04 15.24
N GLN A 243 -4.34 0.24 14.91
CA GLN A 243 -5.20 -0.80 14.31
C GLN A 243 -5.18 -0.71 12.78
N SER A 244 -3.99 -0.69 12.17
CA SER A 244 -3.81 -0.61 10.72
C SER A 244 -3.33 -1.93 10.13
N LEU A 245 -3.52 -2.09 8.82
CA LEU A 245 -2.93 -3.18 8.03
C LEU A 245 -1.41 -3.27 8.22
N ARG A 246 -0.77 -2.14 8.48
CA ARG A 246 0.68 -1.97 8.50
C ARG A 246 1.30 -2.16 9.88
N SER A 247 0.48 -2.30 10.93
CA SER A 247 0.95 -2.47 12.30
C SER A 247 1.89 -3.66 12.46
N ILE A 248 1.58 -4.80 11.83
CA ILE A 248 2.48 -5.96 11.85
C ILE A 248 3.82 -5.67 11.16
N ILE A 249 3.84 -4.86 10.10
CA ILE A 249 5.09 -4.51 9.41
C ILE A 249 5.94 -3.58 10.28
N CYS A 250 5.31 -2.67 11.05
CA CYS A 250 6.00 -1.89 12.08
C CYS A 250 6.61 -2.80 13.15
N VAL A 251 5.85 -3.78 13.63
CA VAL A 251 6.31 -4.79 14.60
C VAL A 251 7.50 -5.57 14.06
N LEU A 252 7.40 -6.11 12.85
CA LEU A 252 8.49 -6.85 12.19
C LEU A 252 9.73 -5.98 11.98
N THR A 253 9.56 -4.70 11.63
CA THR A 253 10.66 -3.74 11.51
C THR A 253 11.37 -3.51 12.85
N LEU A 254 10.60 -3.31 13.92
CA LEU A 254 11.13 -3.13 15.28
C LEU A 254 11.84 -4.39 15.77
N LEU A 255 11.26 -5.57 15.52
CA LEU A 255 11.86 -6.85 15.86
C LEU A 255 13.19 -7.01 15.15
N PHE A 256 13.23 -6.83 13.82
CA PHE A 256 14.46 -6.92 13.05
C PHE A 256 15.53 -5.94 13.56
N TYR A 257 15.13 -4.73 13.95
CA TYR A 257 16.05 -3.76 14.54
C TYR A 257 16.62 -4.24 15.90
N ASN A 258 15.74 -4.66 16.81
CA ASN A 258 16.10 -5.02 18.18
C ASN A 258 16.83 -6.37 18.29
N THR A 259 16.61 -7.31 17.37
CA THR A 259 17.18 -8.67 17.45
C THR A 259 18.33 -8.92 16.47
N TYR A 260 18.50 -8.09 15.44
CA TYR A 260 19.51 -8.34 14.40
C TYR A 260 20.36 -7.11 14.10
N VAL A 261 19.73 -6.01 13.67
CA VAL A 261 20.46 -4.82 13.16
C VAL A 261 21.31 -4.16 14.25
N SER A 262 20.75 -3.96 15.44
CA SER A 262 21.46 -3.32 16.55
C SER A 262 22.73 -4.08 16.97
N LEU A 263 22.65 -5.41 16.98
CA LEU A 263 23.75 -6.32 17.31
C LEU A 263 24.83 -6.31 16.22
N ILE A 264 24.44 -6.45 14.94
CA ILE A 264 25.41 -6.56 13.83
C ILE A 264 26.13 -5.23 13.57
N LEU A 265 25.42 -4.11 13.69
CA LEU A 265 26.02 -2.79 13.50
C LEU A 265 26.74 -2.27 14.75
N GLY A 266 26.69 -3.01 15.87
CA GLY A 266 27.30 -2.62 17.14
C GLY A 266 26.76 -1.31 17.71
N THR A 267 25.51 -0.95 17.37
CA THR A 267 24.91 0.34 17.75
C THR A 267 24.25 0.35 19.13
N GLY A 268 24.23 -0.80 19.82
CA GLY A 268 23.70 -0.96 21.17
C GLY A 268 23.51 -2.43 21.54
N GLU A 269 23.14 -2.70 22.79
CA GLU A 269 22.63 -4.00 23.21
C GLU A 269 21.19 -4.15 22.68
N GLY A 270 20.91 -5.23 21.95
CA GLY A 270 19.56 -5.48 21.43
C GLY A 270 18.51 -5.47 22.56
N ASN A 271 17.32 -4.94 22.29
CA ASN A 271 16.26 -4.85 23.30
C ASN A 271 15.34 -6.08 23.22
N LEU A 272 15.77 -7.19 23.83
CA LEU A 272 15.01 -8.45 23.83
C LEU A 272 13.68 -8.32 24.58
N THR A 273 13.63 -7.56 25.67
CA THR A 273 12.40 -7.30 26.42
C THR A 273 11.33 -6.64 25.55
N GLU A 274 11.72 -5.63 24.77
CA GLU A 274 10.80 -5.01 23.81
C GLU A 274 10.42 -5.96 22.68
N ALA A 275 11.36 -6.78 22.19
CA ALA A 275 11.06 -7.76 21.15
C ALA A 275 10.04 -8.82 21.60
N GLU A 276 10.17 -9.33 22.82
CA GLU A 276 9.21 -10.27 23.41
C GLU A 276 7.82 -9.63 23.57
N ALA A 277 7.76 -8.41 24.11
CA ALA A 277 6.50 -7.67 24.27
C ALA A 277 5.81 -7.39 22.93
N LEU A 278 6.57 -7.12 21.87
CA LEU A 278 6.03 -6.92 20.52
C LEU A 278 5.47 -8.21 19.90
N LEU A 279 6.03 -9.38 20.23
CA LEU A 279 5.63 -10.67 19.68
C LEU A 279 4.41 -11.28 20.38
N GLU A 280 4.27 -11.08 21.69
CA GLU A 280 3.26 -11.73 22.53
C GLU A 280 1.82 -11.67 21.95
N PRO A 281 1.31 -10.50 21.48
CA PRO A 281 -0.04 -10.45 20.91
C PRO A 281 -0.22 -11.26 19.63
N TYR A 282 0.87 -11.43 18.85
CA TYR A 282 0.84 -12.13 17.57
C TYR A 282 0.98 -13.64 17.74
N GLN A 283 1.72 -14.11 18.75
CA GLN A 283 1.78 -15.53 19.09
C GLN A 283 0.39 -16.08 19.50
N GLN A 284 -0.41 -15.27 20.18
CA GLN A 284 -1.77 -15.66 20.54
C GLN A 284 -2.71 -15.67 19.33
N LYS A 285 -2.53 -14.73 18.39
CA LYS A 285 -3.39 -14.55 17.22
C LYS A 285 -3.05 -15.49 16.06
N TYR A 286 -1.79 -15.87 15.94
CA TYR A 286 -1.23 -16.73 14.89
C TYR A 286 -0.35 -17.81 15.54
N PRO A 287 -0.95 -18.84 16.14
CA PRO A 287 -0.23 -19.93 16.81
C PRO A 287 0.53 -20.83 15.83
#